data_AF-A0A2D9RFE7-F1
#
_entry.id   AF-A0A2D9RFE7-F1
#
_cell.length_a   1.000
_cell.length_b   1.000
_cell.length_c   1.000
_cell.angle_alpha   90.00
_cell.angle_beta   90.00
_cell.angle_gamma   90.00
#
_symmetry.space_group_name_H-M   'P 1'
#
loop_
_entity.id
_entity.type
_entity.pdbx_description
1 polymer ?
#
loop_
_entity_poly.entity_id
_entity_poly.type
_entity_poly.pdbx_seq_one_letter_code
_entity_poly.pdbx_strand_id
1 'polypeptide(L)'
;MKLKKTGLALSALLALALSGAASAQFGVDDGATEYAMSQKTFVETPECPVQVTDWIAPRGSGTALLRDGRAYGNEAITKATMNWYYAGPDSLWRDDYSRETLGDCLYDGSCGLKKNRRLANQIEKKSTYEWSNKEVDRFYDYFDQEPPASIINLATDGIGRCFGAHPGQRSMAEAGFVQADLSPEACEFIEDNPNRFQASGFSAFFRFYDPEKSCGAGTWVPARVAEKLPELMGDAYEALRLEAEAAERFANRSVEVRTQGLNGCQIAYGLIMGGINNSSVSRIPDEGITWALQYEKARIQDETCPLMPVELSNWVQAQPLETFEPAQDPFEFYRTNMPAKTAYDSWPNYVRTVMKHYESPTNPHEPVPESACYAFANWLSAKKFNNPNESRPDWRFLYDVASVGTDRNRSICVQVPVSMILEFQRDERIAEQQRIIGEEQFRKEEAARIAAQVKYEEMLRWKPSYRPPVAAPRCYRRNDVSEICFTDRR
;
A
#
# COMPACT_ATOMS: atom_id res chain seq x y z
N MET A 1 -9.99 69.73 -30.60
CA MET A 1 -9.79 70.42 -29.31
C MET A 1 -9.13 69.44 -28.38
N LYS A 2 -7.80 69.60 -28.21
CA LYS A 2 -7.13 70.06 -26.99
C LYS A 2 -7.02 68.92 -25.96
N LEU A 3 -5.88 68.48 -25.46
CA LEU A 3 -4.43 68.69 -25.68
C LEU A 3 -3.83 67.46 -24.95
N LYS A 4 -2.98 66.64 -25.60
CA LYS A 4 -1.50 66.68 -25.51
C LYS A 4 -0.94 66.30 -24.13
N LYS A 5 -0.17 65.21 -24.07
CA LYS A 5 1.33 65.15 -24.12
C LYS A 5 1.93 65.68 -22.81
N THR A 6 2.80 64.97 -22.12
CA THR A 6 4.20 64.61 -22.46
C THR A 6 4.70 63.70 -21.33
N GLY A 7 5.62 62.76 -21.46
CA GLY A 7 6.69 62.58 -22.43
C GLY A 7 8.00 62.29 -21.67
N LEU A 8 8.92 61.62 -22.39
CA LEU A 8 10.37 61.47 -22.13
C LEU A 8 10.73 60.49 -21.00
N ALA A 9 11.34 59.33 -21.27
CA ALA A 9 12.60 59.05 -21.98
C ALA A 9 13.83 59.68 -21.32
N LEU A 10 14.91 58.89 -21.26
CA LEU A 10 16.16 59.02 -20.49
C LEU A 10 15.97 58.59 -19.02
N SER A 11 16.60 57.52 -18.53
CA SER A 11 17.99 57.14 -18.76
C SER A 11 18.17 55.62 -18.72
N ALA A 12 18.79 55.09 -19.77
CA ALA A 12 19.66 53.92 -19.63
C ALA A 12 20.78 54.25 -18.62
N LEU A 13 21.39 53.19 -18.07
CA LEU A 13 22.63 53.22 -17.29
C LEU A 13 22.53 53.80 -15.86
N LEU A 14 22.04 52.99 -14.91
CA LEU A 14 22.61 52.81 -13.56
C LEU A 14 21.72 51.85 -12.74
N ALA A 15 21.91 50.54 -12.86
CA ALA A 15 21.48 49.54 -11.85
C ALA A 15 22.19 48.18 -12.02
N LEU A 16 23.37 48.18 -12.62
CA LEU A 16 24.40 47.17 -12.38
C LEU A 16 25.33 47.80 -11.33
N ALA A 17 25.50 47.10 -10.21
CA ALA A 17 26.13 47.51 -8.95
C ALA A 17 25.16 48.08 -7.89
N LEU A 18 25.08 47.34 -6.77
CA LEU A 18 24.47 47.63 -5.46
C LEU A 18 23.03 47.11 -5.24
N SER A 19 22.92 45.83 -4.90
CA SER A 19 22.03 45.36 -3.82
C SER A 19 22.62 44.12 -3.16
N GLY A 20 23.84 44.26 -2.63
CA GLY A 20 24.25 43.55 -1.42
C GLY A 20 23.69 44.30 -0.21
N ALA A 21 23.22 43.55 0.78
CA ALA A 21 22.74 44.01 2.09
C ALA A 21 21.43 44.85 2.10
N ALA A 22 20.29 44.18 2.23
CA ALA A 22 19.17 44.63 3.07
C ALA A 22 18.04 43.58 3.10
N SER A 23 18.02 42.75 4.13
CA SER A 23 16.78 42.25 4.73
C SER A 23 17.09 41.69 6.11
N ALA A 24 17.30 42.61 7.06
CA ALA A 24 17.11 42.38 8.48
C ALA A 24 15.88 43.18 8.93
N GLN A 25 15.13 42.59 9.86
CA GLN A 25 14.12 43.22 10.74
C GLN A 25 12.69 43.44 10.21
N PHE A 26 11.87 42.40 10.38
CA PHE A 26 10.54 42.44 11.00
C PHE A 26 10.43 41.10 11.77
N GLY A 27 10.10 40.96 13.06
CA GLY A 27 9.31 41.79 13.96
C GLY A 27 8.17 40.96 14.55
N VAL A 28 8.50 40.00 15.42
CA VAL A 28 7.77 39.39 16.56
C VAL A 28 6.25 39.13 16.45
N ASP A 29 5.84 37.85 16.42
CA ASP A 29 4.92 37.19 17.36
C ASP A 29 4.41 35.83 16.78
N ASP A 30 4.31 34.83 17.66
CA ASP A 30 3.85 33.42 17.47
C ASP A 30 4.86 32.39 16.93
N GLY A 31 5.92 32.15 17.71
CA GLY A 31 6.35 30.82 18.24
C GLY A 31 6.63 29.60 17.32
N ALA A 32 6.40 29.64 16.01
CA ALA A 32 6.47 28.46 15.15
C ALA A 32 7.28 28.67 13.85
N THR A 33 7.90 29.83 13.66
CA THR A 33 8.49 30.25 12.37
C THR A 33 9.98 30.59 12.39
N GLU A 34 10.72 30.19 13.43
CA GLU A 34 12.14 30.58 13.63
C GLU A 34 13.14 29.40 13.59
N TYR A 35 12.82 28.30 12.89
CA TYR A 35 13.73 27.14 12.78
C TYR A 35 14.13 26.81 11.34
N ALA A 36 14.37 27.84 10.53
CA ALA A 36 15.16 27.68 9.31
C ALA A 36 16.65 27.66 9.72
N MET A 37 17.26 26.47 9.76
CA MET A 37 18.73 26.25 9.77
C MET A 37 19.53 27.24 10.64
N SER A 38 19.45 27.12 11.96
CA SER A 38 19.94 28.15 12.88
C SER A 38 21.41 27.99 13.35
N GLN A 39 22.15 26.97 12.89
CA GLN A 39 23.59 26.83 13.24
C GLN A 39 24.55 27.06 12.07
N LYS A 40 24.15 26.70 10.84
CA LYS A 40 24.96 26.86 9.62
C LYS A 40 24.10 27.29 8.44
N THR A 41 24.62 28.22 7.63
CA THR A 41 23.95 28.65 6.39
C THR A 41 24.07 27.56 5.33
N PHE A 42 22.95 27.07 4.82
CA PHE A 42 22.94 26.19 3.65
C PHE A 42 23.39 26.97 2.42
N VAL A 43 24.38 26.43 1.72
CA VAL A 43 24.91 27.00 0.48
C VAL A 43 24.54 26.05 -0.64
N GLU A 44 23.68 26.50 -1.55
CA GLU A 44 23.28 25.73 -2.73
C GLU A 44 24.48 25.48 -3.65
N THR A 45 24.53 24.29 -4.24
CA THR A 45 25.51 23.94 -5.25
C THR A 45 24.87 24.03 -6.63
N PRO A 46 25.51 24.64 -7.64
CA PRO A 46 24.96 24.76 -9.00
C PRO A 46 24.62 23.42 -9.67
N GLU A 47 25.27 22.33 -9.23
CA GLU A 47 25.05 20.98 -9.77
C GLU A 47 23.82 20.27 -9.16
N CYS A 48 23.21 20.83 -8.13
CA CYS A 48 22.05 20.23 -7.48
C CYS A 48 20.74 20.75 -8.11
N PRO A 49 19.84 19.84 -8.56
CA PRO A 49 18.52 20.23 -9.03
C PRO A 49 17.54 20.66 -7.92
N VAL A 50 17.85 20.35 -6.66
CA VAL A 50 17.01 20.64 -5.47
C VAL A 50 17.47 21.91 -4.76
N GLN A 51 16.58 22.91 -4.67
CA GLN A 51 16.84 24.18 -3.98
C GLN A 51 16.55 24.08 -2.48
N VAL A 52 17.13 24.96 -1.68
CA VAL A 52 16.90 25.05 -0.23
C VAL A 52 15.42 25.24 0.11
N THR A 53 14.66 25.89 -0.76
CA THR A 53 13.20 26.05 -0.62
C THR A 53 12.45 24.73 -0.81
N ASP A 54 12.98 23.80 -1.60
CA ASP A 54 12.40 22.46 -1.76
C ASP A 54 12.64 21.62 -0.49
N TRP A 55 13.70 21.96 0.27
CA TRP A 55 14.00 21.39 1.59
C TRP A 55 13.22 22.04 2.76
N ILE A 56 12.61 23.22 2.56
CA ILE A 56 11.93 24.00 3.60
C ILE A 56 10.52 24.39 3.16
N ALA A 57 9.49 23.72 3.70
CA ALA A 57 8.10 23.93 3.26
C ALA A 57 7.58 25.36 3.52
N PRO A 58 6.76 25.93 2.61
CA PRO A 58 5.90 27.06 2.94
C PRO A 58 4.83 26.62 3.95
N ARG A 59 4.47 27.51 4.87
CA ARG A 59 3.48 27.26 5.93
C ARG A 59 2.20 26.59 5.38
N GLY A 60 1.84 25.41 5.89
CA GLY A 60 0.44 24.93 5.85
C GLY A 60 0.16 23.49 5.43
N SER A 61 1.00 22.84 4.62
CA SER A 61 0.74 21.45 4.19
C SER A 61 2.04 20.82 3.68
N GLY A 62 2.35 19.60 4.12
CA GLY A 62 3.59 18.88 3.78
C GLY A 62 3.85 18.87 2.26
N THR A 63 5.11 18.90 1.80
CA THR A 63 6.26 18.23 2.41
C THR A 63 7.57 18.89 2.02
N ALA A 64 8.53 18.87 2.95
CA ALA A 64 9.91 19.26 2.75
C ALA A 64 10.74 18.35 3.67
N LEU A 65 11.86 17.82 3.18
CA LEU A 65 12.53 16.62 3.73
C LEU A 65 12.75 16.68 5.26
N LEU A 66 12.91 17.89 5.83
CA LEU A 66 13.15 18.13 7.25
C LEU A 66 11.94 17.90 8.17
N ARG A 67 10.70 17.87 7.68
CA ARG A 67 9.49 17.81 8.55
C ARG A 67 8.49 16.70 8.26
N ASP A 68 8.70 15.92 7.20
CA ASP A 68 7.71 14.93 6.79
C ASP A 68 7.78 13.60 7.56
N GLY A 69 6.72 12.78 7.46
CA GLY A 69 6.53 11.50 8.17
C GLY A 69 7.67 10.48 8.01
N ARG A 70 7.49 9.25 8.52
CA ARG A 70 8.54 8.21 8.56
C ARG A 70 9.20 8.05 7.18
N ALA A 71 10.45 8.51 7.04
CA ALA A 71 11.29 8.29 5.87
C ALA A 71 11.98 6.92 6.02
N TYR A 72 12.18 6.15 4.95
CA TYR A 72 12.77 4.81 5.08
C TYR A 72 14.13 4.73 4.40
N GLY A 73 15.01 3.87 4.92
CA GLY A 73 16.34 3.65 4.34
C GLY A 73 17.22 4.91 4.32
N ASN A 74 17.90 5.15 3.19
CA ASN A 74 18.86 6.25 3.04
C ASN A 74 18.24 7.65 3.20
N GLU A 75 16.95 7.80 2.88
CA GLU A 75 16.23 9.07 3.04
C GLU A 75 16.12 9.46 4.53
N ALA A 76 15.93 8.49 5.42
CA ALA A 76 15.91 8.72 6.86
C ALA A 76 17.26 9.24 7.38
N ILE A 77 18.35 8.62 6.91
CA ILE A 77 19.72 9.00 7.29
C ILE A 77 20.03 10.39 6.74
N THR A 78 19.63 10.67 5.50
CA THR A 78 19.77 11.99 4.86
C THR A 78 19.08 13.06 5.70
N LYS A 79 17.80 12.86 6.02
CA LYS A 79 17.00 13.74 6.87
C LYS A 79 17.67 14.00 8.22
N ALA A 80 17.99 12.93 8.94
CA ALA A 80 18.51 13.03 10.29
C ALA A 80 19.88 13.72 10.33
N THR A 81 20.72 13.48 9.32
CA THR A 81 22.04 14.10 9.21
C THR A 81 21.93 15.57 8.82
N MET A 82 20.98 15.96 7.97
CA MET A 82 20.72 17.38 7.68
C MET A 82 20.19 18.12 8.90
N ASN A 83 19.27 17.51 9.65
CA ASN A 83 18.77 18.07 10.92
C ASN A 83 19.91 18.28 11.93
N TRP A 84 20.80 17.30 12.07
CA TRP A 84 21.99 17.44 12.91
C TRP A 84 22.90 18.58 12.43
N TYR A 85 23.26 18.59 11.14
CA TYR A 85 24.28 19.51 10.62
C TYR A 85 23.82 20.98 10.56
N TYR A 86 22.59 21.24 10.10
CA TYR A 86 22.11 22.61 9.84
C TYR A 86 21.28 23.20 10.99
N ALA A 87 20.55 22.36 11.72
CA ALA A 87 19.61 22.78 12.75
C ALA A 87 20.02 22.37 14.18
N GLY A 88 21.05 21.54 14.32
CA GLY A 88 21.66 21.21 15.61
C GLY A 88 20.84 20.30 16.51
N PRO A 89 21.27 20.13 17.78
CA PRO A 89 20.69 19.17 18.72
C PRO A 89 19.23 19.48 19.08
N ASP A 90 18.81 20.76 19.09
CA ASP A 90 17.43 21.15 19.39
C ASP A 90 16.43 20.64 18.34
N SER A 91 16.85 20.54 17.08
CA SER A 91 16.02 19.98 16.02
C SER A 91 15.84 18.48 16.21
N LEU A 92 16.93 17.76 16.50
CA LEU A 92 16.90 16.33 16.79
C LEU A 92 16.12 16.00 18.07
N TRP A 93 16.13 16.90 19.06
CA TRP A 93 15.34 16.74 20.27
C TRP A 93 13.83 16.70 19.97
N ARG A 94 13.37 17.47 18.98
CA ARG A 94 11.95 17.60 18.62
C ARG A 94 11.51 16.64 17.52
N ASP A 95 12.42 16.18 16.67
CA ASP A 95 12.14 15.18 15.63
C ASP A 95 12.49 13.78 16.14
N ASP A 96 11.50 13.13 16.76
CA ASP A 96 11.61 11.76 17.29
C ASP A 96 12.16 10.79 16.24
N TYR A 97 11.80 10.94 14.97
CA TYR A 97 12.20 10.02 13.92
C TYR A 97 13.67 10.17 13.50
N SER A 98 14.12 11.42 13.35
CA SER A 98 15.54 11.70 13.12
C SER A 98 16.40 11.20 14.29
N ARG A 99 15.90 11.38 15.51
CA ARG A 99 16.55 10.91 16.72
C ARG A 99 16.65 9.39 16.75
N GLU A 100 15.55 8.67 16.52
CA GLU A 100 15.50 7.20 16.44
C GLU A 100 16.46 6.66 15.36
N THR A 101 16.43 7.26 14.16
CA THR A 101 17.30 6.86 13.04
C THR A 101 18.78 6.94 13.44
N LEU A 102 19.21 8.03 14.08
CA LEU A 102 20.59 8.17 14.57
C LEU A 102 20.87 7.25 15.76
N GLY A 103 19.86 6.98 16.60
CA GLY A 103 19.91 6.01 17.69
C GLY A 103 20.26 4.60 17.20
N ASP A 104 19.57 4.12 16.16
CA ASP A 104 19.84 2.83 15.52
C ASP A 104 21.27 2.77 14.98
N CYS A 105 21.71 3.83 14.31
CA CYS A 105 23.09 3.94 13.82
C CYS A 105 24.12 3.85 14.96
N LEU A 106 23.84 4.49 16.10
CA LEU A 106 24.70 4.45 17.29
C LEU A 106 24.66 3.11 18.02
N TYR A 107 23.56 2.37 17.97
CA TYR A 107 23.41 1.09 18.67
C TYR A 107 24.42 0.05 18.16
N ASP A 108 24.55 -0.04 16.84
CA ASP A 108 25.43 -1.00 16.18
C ASP A 108 26.75 -0.40 15.71
N GLY A 109 26.87 0.93 15.67
CA GLY A 109 28.01 1.62 15.05
C GLY A 109 27.96 1.53 13.53
N SER A 110 26.76 1.67 12.97
CA SER A 110 26.48 1.70 11.54
C SER A 110 26.34 3.15 11.06
N CYS A 111 25.99 3.34 9.79
CA CYS A 111 25.82 4.66 9.16
C CYS A 111 27.05 5.58 9.25
N GLY A 112 28.26 5.02 9.45
CA GLY A 112 29.48 5.79 9.65
C GLY A 112 29.64 6.37 11.06
N LEU A 113 28.77 6.05 12.02
CA LEU A 113 28.89 6.47 13.42
C LEU A 113 29.67 5.45 14.25
N LYS A 114 30.42 5.93 15.24
CA LYS A 114 31.04 5.04 16.24
C LYS A 114 29.96 4.52 17.18
N LYS A 115 30.01 3.22 17.46
CA LYS A 115 29.09 2.55 18.38
C LYS A 115 29.01 3.24 19.74
N ASN A 116 27.81 3.65 20.14
CA ASN A 116 27.49 4.27 21.42
C ASN A 116 26.15 3.75 21.95
N ARG A 117 26.15 2.48 22.40
CA ARG A 117 24.96 1.81 22.95
C ARG A 117 24.29 2.56 24.11
N ARG A 118 25.08 3.32 24.89
CA ARG A 118 24.55 4.05 26.03
C ARG A 118 23.65 5.21 25.59
N LEU A 119 24.03 5.93 24.54
CA LEU A 119 23.19 6.99 23.96
C LEU A 119 22.05 6.39 23.13
N ALA A 120 22.30 5.32 22.38
CA ALA A 120 21.27 4.62 21.61
C ALA A 120 20.12 4.09 22.49
N ASN A 121 20.43 3.34 23.55
CA ASN A 121 19.42 2.82 24.48
C ASN A 121 18.67 3.93 25.23
N GLN A 122 19.26 5.14 25.34
CA GLN A 122 18.60 6.30 25.89
C GLN A 122 17.58 6.85 24.88
N ILE A 123 17.97 6.96 23.60
CA ILE A 123 17.12 7.39 22.49
C ILE A 123 15.90 6.47 22.32
N GLU A 124 16.07 5.15 22.47
CA GLU A 124 14.97 4.15 22.35
C GLU A 124 13.92 4.22 23.47
N LYS A 125 14.15 5.00 24.54
CA LYS A 125 13.14 5.18 25.60
C LYS A 125 11.95 5.97 25.06
N LYS A 126 10.73 5.51 25.35
CA LYS A 126 9.46 5.96 24.77
C LYS A 126 9.16 7.46 24.87
N SER A 127 9.81 8.21 25.76
CA SER A 127 9.63 9.65 25.84
C SER A 127 10.88 10.39 26.33
N THR A 128 11.22 11.49 25.67
CA THR A 128 12.28 12.42 26.10
C THR A 128 11.93 13.14 27.41
N TYR A 129 10.64 13.20 27.79
CA TYR A 129 10.19 13.74 29.07
C TYR A 129 10.55 12.87 30.28
N GLU A 130 10.94 11.61 30.05
CA GLU A 130 11.38 10.67 31.09
C GLU A 130 12.89 10.69 31.32
N TRP A 131 13.64 11.52 30.60
CA TRP A 131 15.09 11.59 30.69
C TRP A 131 15.52 12.42 31.89
N SER A 132 16.49 11.91 32.64
CA SER A 132 17.16 12.68 33.70
C SER A 132 17.99 13.82 33.12
N ASN A 133 18.28 14.87 33.91
CA ASN A 133 19.15 15.98 33.46
C ASN A 133 20.49 15.48 32.89
N LYS A 134 21.10 14.45 33.50
CA LYS A 134 22.36 13.83 33.02
C LYS A 134 22.21 13.09 31.67
N GLU A 135 21.00 12.70 31.30
CA GLU A 135 20.70 12.12 30.00
C GLU A 135 20.47 13.22 28.97
N VAL A 136 19.79 14.30 29.34
CA VAL A 136 19.65 15.50 28.51
C VAL A 136 21.03 16.08 28.18
N ASP A 137 21.88 16.33 29.18
CA ASP A 137 23.22 16.87 28.98
C ASP A 137 24.04 15.99 28.02
N ARG A 138 24.00 14.65 28.19
CA ARG A 138 24.70 13.71 27.32
C ARG A 138 24.24 13.77 25.87
N PHE A 139 22.94 13.98 25.65
CA PHE A 139 22.38 14.10 24.30
C PHE A 139 22.92 15.35 23.62
N TYR A 140 22.83 16.49 24.30
CA TYR A 140 23.35 17.76 23.78
C TYR A 140 24.87 17.71 23.60
N ASP A 141 25.63 17.19 24.57
CA ASP A 141 27.09 17.03 24.47
C ASP A 141 27.55 16.23 23.23
N TYR A 142 26.73 15.28 22.78
CA TYR A 142 27.03 14.46 21.61
C TYR A 142 26.63 15.16 20.30
N PHE A 143 25.39 15.67 20.23
CA PHE A 143 24.83 16.23 18.99
C PHE A 143 25.15 17.72 18.76
N ASP A 144 25.75 18.40 19.73
CA ASP A 144 26.33 19.74 19.52
C ASP A 144 27.67 19.69 18.75
N GLN A 145 28.26 18.50 18.63
CA GLN A 145 29.43 18.26 17.78
C GLN A 145 29.01 18.13 16.32
N GLU A 146 29.89 18.49 15.38
CA GLU A 146 29.61 18.27 13.96
C GLU A 146 29.48 16.77 13.63
N PRO A 147 28.51 16.39 12.77
CA PRO A 147 28.41 15.01 12.31
C PRO A 147 29.71 14.56 11.62
N PRO A 148 30.18 13.33 11.88
CA PRO A 148 31.35 12.78 11.20
C PRO A 148 31.22 12.82 9.67
N ALA A 149 32.32 13.07 8.96
CA ALA A 149 32.32 13.06 7.50
C ALA A 149 31.78 11.74 6.90
N SER A 150 31.92 10.62 7.61
CA SER A 150 31.39 9.31 7.22
C SER A 150 29.87 9.26 7.15
N ILE A 151 29.14 9.85 8.10
CA ILE A 151 27.67 9.91 8.05
C ILE A 151 27.21 10.95 7.02
N ILE A 152 27.94 12.05 6.85
CA ILE A 152 27.64 13.04 5.80
C ILE A 152 27.78 12.42 4.41
N ASN A 153 28.85 11.66 4.17
CA ASN A 153 29.03 10.92 2.91
C ASN A 153 27.85 9.99 2.63
N LEU A 154 27.42 9.21 3.63
CA LEU A 154 26.28 8.30 3.49
C LEU A 154 24.96 9.04 3.30
N ALA A 155 24.75 10.16 4.00
CA ALA A 155 23.59 11.03 3.84
C ALA A 155 23.54 11.70 2.45
N THR A 156 24.65 11.73 1.71
CA THR A 156 24.67 12.19 0.32
C THR A 156 24.48 11.08 -0.71
N ASP A 157 24.49 9.80 -0.29
CA ASP A 157 24.24 8.68 -1.19
C ASP A 157 22.79 8.75 -1.69
N GLY A 158 22.62 9.03 -2.99
CA GLY A 158 21.31 9.13 -3.63
C GLY A 158 20.80 10.54 -3.90
N ILE A 159 21.43 11.57 -3.31
CA ILE A 159 21.11 12.99 -3.53
C ILE A 159 22.29 13.80 -4.04
N GLY A 160 23.52 13.25 -3.98
CA GLY A 160 24.72 13.92 -4.45
C GLY A 160 24.98 15.24 -3.71
N ARG A 161 25.29 16.29 -4.47
CA ARG A 161 25.62 17.63 -3.93
C ARG A 161 24.41 18.40 -3.39
N CYS A 162 23.23 17.79 -3.40
CA CYS A 162 22.02 18.41 -2.87
C CYS A 162 21.94 18.54 -1.35
N PHE A 163 22.95 18.08 -0.63
CA PHE A 163 23.08 18.30 0.81
C PHE A 163 23.66 19.70 1.13
N GLY A 164 24.07 20.50 0.13
CA GLY A 164 24.65 21.85 0.26
C GLY A 164 26.17 21.88 0.04
N ALA A 165 26.89 22.97 0.33
CA ALA A 165 28.34 23.04 0.09
C ALA A 165 29.20 22.44 1.23
N HIS A 166 28.98 21.18 1.61
CA HIS A 166 29.82 20.52 2.63
C HIS A 166 31.06 19.84 2.00
N PRO A 167 32.28 20.05 2.53
CA PRO A 167 33.52 19.49 1.95
C PRO A 167 33.60 17.95 2.02
N GLY A 168 32.82 17.34 2.92
CA GLY A 168 32.73 15.88 3.06
C GLY A 168 31.76 15.19 2.10
N GLN A 169 31.25 15.90 1.07
CA GLN A 169 30.35 15.32 0.08
C GLN A 169 31.12 14.76 -1.11
N ARG A 170 30.55 13.72 -1.71
CA ARG A 170 31.01 13.19 -3.00
C ARG A 170 30.66 14.14 -4.14
N SER A 171 31.41 14.06 -5.24
CA SER A 171 30.97 14.64 -6.51
C SER A 171 29.66 13.97 -6.99
N MET A 172 28.92 14.62 -7.88
CA MET A 172 27.70 14.04 -8.47
C MET A 172 27.96 12.67 -9.09
N ALA A 173 29.09 12.52 -9.81
CA ALA A 173 29.52 11.25 -10.40
C ALA A 173 29.79 10.16 -9.35
N GLU A 174 30.51 10.48 -8.27
CA GLU A 174 30.78 9.56 -7.16
C GLU A 174 29.51 9.22 -6.35
N ALA A 175 28.49 10.06 -6.40
CA ALA A 175 27.17 9.83 -5.82
C ALA A 175 26.23 9.04 -6.76
N GLY A 176 26.72 8.60 -7.93
CA GLY A 176 25.96 7.76 -8.87
C GLY A 176 25.08 8.53 -9.84
N PHE A 177 25.33 9.83 -10.06
CA PHE A 177 24.67 10.64 -11.07
C PHE A 177 25.51 10.75 -12.34
N VAL A 178 24.84 10.94 -13.48
CA VAL A 178 25.45 11.22 -14.78
C VAL A 178 24.76 12.41 -15.40
N GLN A 179 25.48 13.13 -16.27
CA GLN A 179 24.85 14.13 -17.11
C GLN A 179 24.18 13.44 -18.30
N ALA A 180 22.93 13.79 -18.57
CA ALA A 180 22.16 13.31 -19.71
C ALA A 180 21.41 14.48 -20.37
N ASP A 181 21.18 14.35 -21.66
CA ASP A 181 20.34 15.28 -22.42
C ASP A 181 18.92 14.73 -22.43
N LEU A 182 18.00 15.37 -21.70
CA LEU A 182 16.63 14.91 -21.55
C LEU A 182 15.68 15.80 -22.36
N SER A 183 14.87 15.17 -23.22
CA SER A 183 13.76 15.84 -23.88
C SER A 183 12.62 16.11 -22.88
N PRO A 184 11.70 17.06 -23.16
CA PRO A 184 10.54 17.31 -22.31
C PRO A 184 9.73 16.04 -22.02
N GLU A 185 9.51 15.21 -23.04
CA GLU A 185 8.76 13.95 -22.93
C GLU A 185 9.49 12.93 -22.04
N ALA A 186 10.83 12.92 -22.08
CA ALA A 186 11.64 12.04 -21.26
C ALA A 186 11.56 12.43 -19.77
N CYS A 187 11.49 13.73 -19.47
CA CYS A 187 11.34 14.20 -18.11
C CYS A 187 9.94 13.91 -17.55
N GLU A 188 8.89 14.19 -18.32
CA GLU A 188 7.50 13.87 -17.94
C GLU A 188 7.36 12.36 -17.68
N PHE A 189 7.98 11.53 -18.53
CA PHE A 189 8.02 10.09 -18.31
C PHE A 189 8.72 9.70 -17.00
N ILE A 190 9.81 10.37 -16.61
CA ILE A 190 10.51 10.12 -15.34
C ILE A 190 9.62 10.46 -14.15
N GLU A 191 8.92 11.60 -14.20
CA GLU A 191 7.99 12.06 -13.16
C GLU A 191 6.82 11.09 -12.97
N ASP A 192 6.26 10.58 -14.06
CA ASP A 192 5.11 9.66 -14.03
C ASP A 192 5.49 8.22 -13.63
N ASN A 193 6.76 7.84 -13.79
CA ASN A 193 7.20 6.45 -13.66
C ASN A 193 8.36 6.20 -12.66
N PRO A 194 8.45 6.90 -11.50
CA PRO A 194 9.62 6.83 -10.61
C PRO A 194 9.90 5.40 -10.12
N ASN A 195 8.85 4.61 -9.90
CA ASN A 195 8.94 3.23 -9.43
C ASN A 195 9.56 2.27 -10.48
N ARG A 196 9.42 2.55 -11.78
CA ARG A 196 9.92 1.67 -12.86
C ARG A 196 11.45 1.66 -12.94
N PHE A 197 12.09 2.72 -12.45
CA PHE A 197 13.54 2.82 -12.42
C PHE A 197 14.19 1.97 -11.32
N GLN A 198 13.41 1.45 -10.34
CA GLN A 198 13.89 0.62 -9.22
C GLN A 198 15.08 1.25 -8.47
N ALA A 199 15.15 2.58 -8.44
CA ALA A 199 16.27 3.34 -7.91
C ALA A 199 15.99 3.71 -6.44
N SER A 200 15.82 2.69 -5.58
CA SER A 200 15.53 2.85 -4.14
C SER A 200 16.60 3.66 -3.40
N GLY A 201 17.85 3.60 -3.87
CA GLY A 201 18.94 4.44 -3.38
C GLY A 201 18.82 5.91 -3.76
N PHE A 202 17.89 6.30 -4.64
CA PHE A 202 17.68 7.67 -5.13
C PHE A 202 16.24 8.15 -4.84
N SER A 203 15.59 7.63 -3.79
CA SER A 203 14.20 8.02 -3.46
C SER A 203 14.02 9.52 -3.28
N ALA A 204 15.00 10.17 -2.65
CA ALA A 204 15.00 11.60 -2.48
C ALA A 204 15.12 12.36 -3.80
N PHE A 205 15.87 11.87 -4.80
CA PHE A 205 15.88 12.49 -6.14
C PHE A 205 14.47 12.52 -6.74
N PHE A 206 13.75 11.39 -6.76
CA PHE A 206 12.39 11.34 -7.32
C PHE A 206 11.39 12.19 -6.53
N ARG A 207 11.61 12.33 -5.23
CA ARG A 207 10.75 13.14 -4.36
C ARG A 207 10.78 14.64 -4.69
N PHE A 208 11.94 15.15 -5.10
CA PHE A 208 12.12 16.56 -5.48
C PHE A 208 12.38 16.73 -6.97
N TYR A 209 12.09 15.69 -7.76
CA TYR A 209 12.23 15.77 -9.20
C TYR A 209 11.21 16.76 -9.73
N ASP A 210 11.70 17.75 -10.46
CA ASP A 210 10.90 18.77 -11.10
C ASP A 210 11.27 18.77 -12.59
N PRO A 211 10.36 18.38 -13.49
CA PRO A 211 10.65 18.31 -14.93
C PRO A 211 11.01 19.68 -15.50
N GLU A 212 10.43 20.78 -15.01
CA GLU A 212 10.73 22.12 -15.54
C GLU A 212 12.18 22.54 -15.27
N LYS A 213 12.75 22.04 -14.16
CA LYS A 213 14.13 22.33 -13.74
C LYS A 213 15.14 21.26 -14.15
N SER A 214 14.66 20.05 -14.43
CA SER A 214 15.47 18.84 -14.66
C SER A 214 15.38 18.34 -16.10
N CYS A 215 15.04 19.22 -17.04
CA CYS A 215 15.06 18.95 -18.48
C CYS A 215 16.16 19.73 -19.21
N GLY A 216 16.57 19.20 -20.36
CA GLY A 216 17.53 19.84 -21.25
C GLY A 216 18.89 19.17 -21.24
N ALA A 217 19.86 19.87 -21.83
CA ALA A 217 21.20 19.34 -22.04
C ALA A 217 22.06 19.39 -20.77
N GLY A 218 22.79 18.31 -20.50
CA GLY A 218 23.74 18.24 -19.38
C GLY A 218 23.11 18.14 -17.99
N THR A 219 21.85 17.74 -17.88
CA THR A 219 21.14 17.59 -16.60
C THR A 219 21.66 16.40 -15.82
N TRP A 220 21.85 16.57 -14.51
CA TRP A 220 22.23 15.48 -13.61
C TRP A 220 21.02 14.59 -13.27
N VAL A 221 21.12 13.32 -13.63
CA VAL A 221 20.15 12.29 -13.25
C VAL A 221 20.86 11.06 -12.70
N PRO A 222 20.20 10.23 -11.86
CA PRO A 222 20.75 8.97 -11.42
C PRO A 222 21.18 8.11 -12.62
N ALA A 223 22.36 7.47 -12.55
CA ALA A 223 22.89 6.65 -13.63
C ALA A 223 21.89 5.57 -14.09
N ARG A 224 21.16 4.97 -13.14
CA ARG A 224 20.13 3.95 -13.40
C ARG A 224 18.93 4.51 -14.17
N VAL A 225 18.59 5.78 -13.98
CA VAL A 225 17.54 6.45 -14.76
C VAL A 225 18.03 6.60 -16.20
N ALA A 226 19.22 7.16 -16.41
CA ALA A 226 19.80 7.32 -17.74
C ALA A 226 19.94 5.98 -18.51
N GLU A 227 20.31 4.90 -17.81
CA GLU A 227 20.45 3.56 -18.39
C GLU A 227 19.10 2.97 -18.84
N LYS A 228 18.05 3.07 -18.02
CA LYS A 228 16.75 2.42 -18.25
C LYS A 228 15.78 3.24 -19.09
N LEU A 229 15.94 4.56 -19.13
CA LEU A 229 14.98 5.45 -19.77
C LEU A 229 14.71 5.11 -21.24
N PRO A 230 15.71 4.80 -22.09
CA PRO A 230 15.46 4.44 -23.49
C PRO A 230 14.62 3.17 -23.66
N GLU A 231 14.89 2.15 -22.85
CA GLU A 231 14.14 0.87 -22.84
C GLU A 231 12.69 1.12 -22.42
N LEU A 232 12.49 1.78 -21.27
CA LEU A 232 11.16 1.99 -20.69
C LEU A 232 10.27 2.88 -21.57
N MET A 233 10.84 3.91 -22.20
CA MET A 233 10.12 4.73 -23.17
C MET A 233 9.83 3.95 -24.45
N GLY A 234 10.78 3.16 -24.96
CA GLY A 234 10.57 2.29 -26.12
C GLY A 234 9.41 1.32 -25.92
N ASP A 235 9.35 0.66 -24.76
CA ASP A 235 8.26 -0.24 -24.38
C ASP A 235 6.92 0.50 -24.29
N ALA A 236 6.90 1.72 -23.75
CA ALA A 236 5.68 2.51 -23.64
C ALA A 236 5.13 2.91 -25.02
N TYR A 237 6.01 3.34 -25.94
CA TYR A 237 5.62 3.65 -27.31
C TYR A 237 5.11 2.43 -28.07
N GLU A 238 5.75 1.27 -27.88
CA GLU A 238 5.31 0.03 -28.50
C GLU A 238 3.95 -0.43 -27.95
N ALA A 239 3.72 -0.29 -26.63
CA ALA A 239 2.43 -0.57 -26.02
C ALA A 239 1.32 0.33 -26.59
N LEU A 240 1.58 1.64 -26.74
CA LEU A 240 0.63 2.57 -27.36
C LEU A 240 0.35 2.22 -28.82
N ARG A 241 1.36 1.79 -29.58
CA ARG A 241 1.20 1.32 -30.96
C ARG A 241 0.31 0.08 -31.02
N LEU A 242 0.58 -0.91 -30.18
CA LEU A 242 -0.21 -2.15 -30.11
C LEU A 242 -1.65 -1.88 -29.68
N GLU A 243 -1.87 -0.96 -28.75
CA GLU A 243 -3.20 -0.52 -28.32
C GLU A 243 -3.95 0.16 -29.47
N ALA A 244 -3.30 1.06 -30.22
CA ALA A 244 -3.89 1.69 -31.40
C ALA A 244 -4.24 0.66 -32.48
N GLU A 245 -3.36 -0.30 -32.76
CA GLU A 245 -3.63 -1.39 -33.71
C GLU A 245 -4.75 -2.33 -33.25
N ALA A 246 -4.87 -2.56 -31.94
CA ALA A 246 -5.96 -3.33 -31.36
C ALA A 246 -7.29 -2.57 -31.46
N ALA A 247 -7.28 -1.26 -31.19
CA ALA A 247 -8.45 -0.39 -31.34
C ALA A 247 -8.92 -0.31 -32.79
N GLU A 248 -8.00 -0.19 -33.76
CA GLU A 248 -8.34 -0.21 -35.18
C GLU A 248 -8.93 -1.56 -35.61
N ARG A 249 -8.32 -2.68 -35.19
CA ARG A 249 -8.86 -4.02 -35.44
C ARG A 249 -10.24 -4.21 -34.81
N PHE A 250 -10.46 -3.67 -33.62
CA PHE A 250 -11.75 -3.69 -32.93
C PHE A 250 -12.80 -2.86 -33.67
N ALA A 251 -12.46 -1.67 -34.15
CA ALA A 251 -13.36 -0.82 -34.92
C ALA A 251 -13.77 -1.46 -36.26
N ASN A 252 -12.87 -2.21 -36.90
CA ASN A 252 -13.08 -2.79 -38.24
C ASN A 252 -13.60 -4.24 -38.24
N ARG A 253 -14.17 -4.71 -37.12
CA ARG A 253 -14.76 -6.07 -37.04
C ARG A 253 -15.98 -6.18 -37.94
N SER A 254 -16.13 -7.36 -38.56
CA SER A 254 -17.30 -7.68 -39.40
C SER A 254 -18.58 -7.78 -38.57
N VAL A 255 -19.73 -7.70 -39.24
CA VAL A 255 -21.05 -7.85 -38.61
C VAL A 255 -21.16 -9.18 -37.88
N GLU A 256 -20.67 -10.26 -38.48
CA GLU A 256 -20.72 -11.60 -37.88
C GLU A 256 -20.02 -11.66 -36.52
N VAL A 257 -18.88 -10.97 -36.40
CA VAL A 257 -18.13 -10.87 -35.14
C VAL A 257 -18.88 -10.01 -34.13
N ARG A 258 -19.48 -8.91 -34.56
CA ARG A 258 -20.23 -7.98 -33.70
C ARG A 258 -21.50 -8.62 -33.12
N THR A 259 -22.17 -9.49 -33.87
CA THR A 259 -23.41 -10.15 -33.47
C THR A 259 -23.23 -11.57 -32.94
N GLN A 260 -21.99 -12.06 -32.84
CA GLN A 260 -21.72 -13.45 -32.49
C GLN A 260 -22.29 -13.81 -31.11
N GLY A 261 -23.10 -14.88 -31.05
CA GLY A 261 -23.69 -15.37 -29.80
C GLY A 261 -24.89 -14.56 -29.29
N LEU A 262 -25.30 -13.50 -30.01
CA LEU A 262 -26.46 -12.70 -29.66
C LEU A 262 -27.72 -13.22 -30.33
N ASN A 263 -28.83 -13.21 -29.59
CA ASN A 263 -30.17 -13.39 -30.15
C ASN A 263 -30.77 -12.06 -30.62
N GLY A 264 -31.88 -12.11 -31.34
CA GLY A 264 -32.54 -10.92 -31.90
C GLY A 264 -32.93 -9.87 -30.85
N CYS A 265 -33.27 -10.28 -29.62
CA CYS A 265 -33.60 -9.33 -28.55
C CYS A 265 -32.36 -8.65 -27.97
N GLN A 266 -31.23 -9.36 -27.85
CA GLN A 266 -29.97 -8.77 -27.43
C GLN A 266 -29.46 -7.75 -28.46
N ILE A 267 -29.61 -8.06 -29.76
CA ILE A 267 -29.28 -7.12 -30.84
C ILE A 267 -30.19 -5.89 -30.79
N ALA A 268 -31.50 -6.08 -30.67
CA ALA A 268 -32.46 -4.98 -30.58
C ALA A 268 -32.21 -4.08 -29.36
N TYR A 269 -31.94 -4.67 -28.19
CA TYR A 269 -31.59 -3.94 -26.99
C TYR A 269 -30.29 -3.14 -27.17
N GLY A 270 -29.25 -3.75 -27.76
CA GLY A 270 -28.00 -3.05 -28.08
C GLY A 270 -28.19 -1.87 -29.02
N LEU A 271 -29.04 -2.01 -30.05
CA LEU A 271 -29.37 -0.92 -30.97
C LEU A 271 -30.13 0.22 -30.28
N ILE A 272 -31.08 -0.07 -29.40
CA ILE A 272 -31.80 0.94 -28.62
C ILE A 272 -30.82 1.70 -27.72
N MET A 273 -29.98 0.99 -26.97
CA MET A 273 -28.97 1.62 -26.09
C MET A 273 -27.94 2.43 -26.87
N GLY A 274 -27.53 1.95 -28.05
CA GLY A 274 -26.67 2.70 -28.97
C GLY A 274 -27.35 3.97 -29.49
N GLY A 275 -28.62 3.88 -29.89
CA GLY A 275 -29.41 5.02 -30.39
C GLY A 275 -29.71 6.08 -29.34
N ILE A 276 -29.84 5.70 -28.05
CA ILE A 276 -29.97 6.66 -26.95
C ILE A 276 -28.69 7.52 -26.83
N ASN A 277 -27.53 6.89 -27.04
CA ASN A 277 -26.23 7.51 -26.82
C ASN A 277 -25.60 8.10 -28.09
N ASN A 278 -26.19 7.88 -29.27
CA ASN A 278 -25.64 8.31 -30.55
C ASN A 278 -26.66 9.10 -31.37
N SER A 279 -26.38 10.39 -31.56
CA SER A 279 -27.22 11.31 -32.33
C SER A 279 -27.24 11.05 -33.84
N SER A 280 -26.40 10.15 -34.36
CA SER A 280 -26.38 9.79 -35.78
C SER A 280 -27.41 8.72 -36.17
N VAL A 281 -28.06 8.09 -35.20
CA VAL A 281 -29.08 7.06 -35.41
C VAL A 281 -30.46 7.72 -35.53
N SER A 282 -31.35 7.17 -36.36
CA SER A 282 -32.73 7.65 -36.44
C SER A 282 -33.42 7.56 -35.08
N ARG A 283 -34.29 8.53 -34.78
CA ARG A 283 -35.01 8.59 -33.48
C ARG A 283 -35.68 7.25 -33.19
N ILE A 284 -35.43 6.72 -32.00
CA ILE A 284 -36.05 5.50 -31.48
C ILE A 284 -37.57 5.73 -31.33
N PRO A 285 -38.42 4.79 -31.75
CA PRO A 285 -39.86 4.85 -31.49
C PRO A 285 -40.18 5.00 -30.00
N ASP A 286 -41.28 5.67 -29.67
CA ASP A 286 -41.62 6.00 -28.27
C ASP A 286 -41.81 4.74 -27.40
N GLU A 287 -42.25 3.63 -28.00
CA GLU A 287 -42.38 2.32 -27.36
C GLU A 287 -41.03 1.61 -27.12
N GLY A 288 -39.95 2.07 -27.77
CA GLY A 288 -38.62 1.46 -27.70
C GLY A 288 -38.02 1.46 -26.30
N ILE A 289 -38.12 2.58 -25.59
CA ILE A 289 -37.62 2.70 -24.21
C ILE A 289 -38.42 1.79 -23.27
N THR A 290 -39.75 1.75 -23.44
CA THR A 290 -40.62 0.92 -22.61
C THR A 290 -40.32 -0.57 -22.81
N TRP A 291 -40.12 -1.00 -24.06
CA TRP A 291 -39.72 -2.37 -24.36
C TRP A 291 -38.33 -2.71 -23.79
N ALA A 292 -37.36 -1.79 -23.87
CA ALA A 292 -36.03 -2.01 -23.31
C ALA A 292 -36.07 -2.24 -21.78
N LEU A 293 -36.85 -1.44 -21.04
CA LEU A 293 -37.05 -1.64 -19.60
C LEU A 293 -37.73 -2.98 -19.27
N GLN A 294 -38.69 -3.40 -20.09
CA GLN A 294 -39.31 -4.72 -19.95
C GLN A 294 -38.32 -5.85 -20.25
N TYR A 295 -37.46 -5.67 -21.24
CA TYR A 295 -36.41 -6.62 -21.60
C TYR A 295 -35.38 -6.76 -20.48
N GLU A 296 -34.90 -5.66 -19.91
CA GLU A 296 -33.98 -5.69 -18.76
C GLU A 296 -34.58 -6.49 -17.60
N LYS A 297 -35.84 -6.21 -17.24
CA LYS A 297 -36.54 -6.95 -16.19
C LYS A 297 -36.66 -8.44 -16.52
N ALA A 298 -37.07 -8.77 -17.74
CA ALA A 298 -37.20 -10.15 -18.19
C ALA A 298 -35.85 -10.88 -18.12
N ARG A 299 -34.75 -10.26 -18.58
CA ARG A 299 -33.41 -10.85 -18.51
C ARG A 299 -32.93 -11.08 -17.08
N ILE A 300 -33.15 -10.12 -16.18
CA ILE A 300 -32.82 -10.27 -14.77
C ILE A 300 -33.61 -11.41 -14.10
N GLN A 301 -34.86 -11.62 -14.53
CA GLN A 301 -35.75 -12.65 -13.99
C GLN A 301 -35.64 -14.02 -14.68
N ASP A 302 -34.76 -14.13 -15.68
CA ASP A 302 -34.61 -15.26 -16.60
C ASP A 302 -35.92 -15.65 -17.32
N GLU A 303 -36.66 -14.63 -17.74
CA GLU A 303 -37.93 -14.76 -18.47
C GLU A 303 -37.72 -14.61 -19.99
N THR A 304 -38.71 -15.06 -20.77
CA THR A 304 -38.70 -14.91 -22.23
C THR A 304 -38.69 -13.45 -22.64
N CYS A 305 -38.05 -13.17 -23.78
CA CYS A 305 -38.03 -11.83 -24.35
C CYS A 305 -39.46 -11.27 -24.56
N PRO A 306 -39.72 -10.02 -24.13
CA PRO A 306 -41.03 -9.40 -24.30
C PRO A 306 -41.36 -9.20 -25.78
N LEU A 307 -42.64 -9.29 -26.11
CA LEU A 307 -43.12 -9.07 -27.48
C LEU A 307 -42.73 -7.67 -27.96
N MET A 308 -42.08 -7.62 -29.12
CA MET A 308 -41.61 -6.38 -29.73
C MET A 308 -42.76 -5.69 -30.48
N PRO A 309 -43.03 -4.39 -30.22
CA PRO A 309 -43.96 -3.61 -31.02
C PRO A 309 -43.55 -3.58 -32.50
N VAL A 310 -44.52 -3.55 -33.41
CA VAL A 310 -44.26 -3.59 -34.86
C VAL A 310 -43.39 -2.41 -35.31
N GLU A 311 -43.67 -1.20 -34.81
CA GLU A 311 -42.90 0.00 -35.15
C GLU A 311 -41.44 -0.10 -34.70
N LEU A 312 -41.21 -0.65 -33.50
CA LEU A 312 -39.87 -0.92 -33.00
C LEU A 312 -39.15 -1.99 -33.82
N SER A 313 -39.84 -3.06 -34.20
CA SER A 313 -39.26 -4.11 -35.04
C SER A 313 -38.81 -3.58 -36.41
N ASN A 314 -39.65 -2.75 -37.04
CA ASN A 314 -39.30 -2.10 -38.31
C ASN A 314 -38.09 -1.16 -38.15
N TRP A 315 -38.04 -0.42 -37.05
CA TRP A 315 -36.90 0.45 -36.76
C TRP A 315 -35.60 -0.35 -36.55
N VAL A 316 -35.64 -1.45 -35.79
CA VAL A 316 -34.49 -2.34 -35.56
C VAL A 316 -33.96 -2.92 -36.87
N GLN A 317 -34.85 -3.37 -37.75
CA GLN A 317 -34.46 -3.95 -39.05
C GLN A 317 -33.83 -2.92 -40.00
N ALA A 318 -34.10 -1.62 -39.81
CA ALA A 318 -33.56 -0.55 -40.62
C ALA A 318 -32.17 -0.07 -40.16
N GLN A 319 -31.67 -0.54 -39.00
CA GLN A 319 -30.38 -0.09 -38.47
C GLN A 319 -29.18 -0.81 -39.11
N PRO A 320 -28.08 -0.09 -39.39
CA PRO A 320 -26.85 -0.70 -39.87
C PRO A 320 -26.18 -1.53 -38.76
N LEU A 321 -25.87 -2.79 -39.04
CA LEU A 321 -25.18 -3.66 -38.10
C LEU A 321 -23.64 -3.51 -38.19
N GLU A 322 -23.14 -2.84 -39.22
CA GLU A 322 -21.72 -2.55 -39.41
C GLU A 322 -21.15 -1.68 -38.28
N THR A 323 -22.00 -0.84 -37.69
CA THR A 323 -21.67 0.02 -36.56
C THR A 323 -22.27 -0.47 -35.24
N PHE A 324 -22.90 -1.65 -35.23
CA PHE A 324 -23.51 -2.21 -34.02
C PHE A 324 -22.45 -2.61 -33.01
N GLU A 325 -22.65 -2.21 -31.76
CA GLU A 325 -21.92 -2.73 -30.61
C GLU A 325 -22.93 -3.32 -29.61
N PRO A 326 -22.65 -4.50 -29.03
CA PRO A 326 -23.52 -5.09 -28.02
C PRO A 326 -23.60 -4.19 -26.80
N ALA A 327 -24.82 -3.97 -26.29
CA ALA A 327 -24.99 -3.43 -24.96
C ALA A 327 -24.58 -4.46 -23.91
N GLN A 328 -24.20 -3.97 -22.73
CA GLN A 328 -23.95 -4.81 -21.58
C GLN A 328 -25.19 -5.67 -21.26
N ASP A 329 -24.99 -6.97 -20.99
CA ASP A 329 -26.09 -7.86 -20.60
C ASP A 329 -26.75 -7.30 -19.31
N PRO A 330 -28.08 -7.08 -19.30
CA PRO A 330 -28.77 -6.51 -18.13
C PRO A 330 -28.59 -7.31 -16.84
N PHE A 331 -28.48 -8.65 -16.92
CA PHE A 331 -28.24 -9.49 -15.76
C PHE A 331 -26.82 -9.29 -15.22
N GLU A 332 -25.80 -9.23 -16.08
CA GLU A 332 -24.42 -8.97 -15.65
C GLU A 332 -24.27 -7.55 -15.07
N PHE A 333 -24.93 -6.56 -15.66
CA PHE A 333 -25.01 -5.22 -15.07
C PHE A 333 -25.67 -5.25 -13.69
N TYR A 334 -26.81 -5.91 -13.54
CA TYR A 334 -27.49 -6.08 -12.25
C TYR A 334 -26.60 -6.77 -11.21
N ARG A 335 -25.93 -7.86 -11.59
CA ARG A 335 -25.01 -8.63 -10.73
C ARG A 335 -23.78 -7.83 -10.29
N THR A 336 -23.31 -6.91 -11.13
CA THR A 336 -22.16 -6.05 -10.81
C THR A 336 -22.57 -4.89 -9.90
N ASN A 337 -23.79 -4.38 -10.06
CA ASN A 337 -24.34 -3.29 -9.27
C ASN A 337 -25.02 -3.80 -7.99
N MET A 338 -24.20 -4.33 -7.08
CA MET A 338 -24.66 -4.81 -5.78
C MET A 338 -25.38 -3.70 -4.97
N PRO A 339 -26.38 -4.05 -4.13
CA PRO A 339 -27.00 -3.10 -3.22
C PRO A 339 -25.96 -2.42 -2.31
N ALA A 340 -26.23 -1.20 -1.88
CA ALA A 340 -25.39 -0.52 -0.91
C ALA A 340 -25.26 -1.36 0.38
N LYS A 341 -24.10 -1.30 1.04
CA LYS A 341 -23.85 -2.04 2.29
C LYS A 341 -24.83 -1.69 3.41
N THR A 342 -25.50 -0.55 3.32
CA THR A 342 -26.50 -0.05 4.27
C THR A 342 -27.95 -0.39 3.88
N ALA A 343 -28.18 -0.94 2.69
CA ALA A 343 -29.51 -1.28 2.17
C ALA A 343 -29.92 -2.71 2.55
N TYR A 344 -30.06 -2.97 3.86
CA TYR A 344 -30.29 -4.29 4.43
C TYR A 344 -31.46 -5.07 3.80
N ASP A 345 -32.58 -4.40 3.51
CA ASP A 345 -33.78 -5.02 2.97
C ASP A 345 -33.66 -5.42 1.48
N SER A 346 -32.68 -4.87 0.76
CA SER A 346 -32.48 -5.13 -0.66
C SER A 346 -31.65 -6.39 -0.91
N TRP A 347 -30.77 -6.77 0.02
CA TRP A 347 -29.84 -7.88 -0.14
C TRP A 347 -30.52 -9.26 -0.30
N PRO A 348 -31.53 -9.63 0.50
CA PRO A 348 -32.23 -10.91 0.33
C PRO A 348 -32.84 -11.09 -1.06
N ASN A 349 -33.48 -10.04 -1.59
CA ASN A 349 -34.10 -10.08 -2.91
C ASN A 349 -33.06 -10.10 -4.03
N TYR A 350 -31.98 -9.34 -3.86
CA TYR A 350 -30.84 -9.35 -4.77
C TYR A 350 -30.21 -10.74 -4.89
N VAL A 351 -29.83 -11.36 -3.75
CA VAL A 351 -29.26 -12.72 -3.72
C VAL A 351 -30.23 -13.72 -4.32
N ARG A 352 -31.52 -13.69 -3.95
CA ARG A 352 -32.51 -14.61 -4.52
C ARG A 352 -32.61 -14.48 -6.04
N THR A 353 -32.60 -13.26 -6.57
CA THR A 353 -32.70 -13.00 -8.01
C THR A 353 -31.49 -13.54 -8.76
N VAL A 354 -30.27 -13.25 -8.29
CA VAL A 354 -29.05 -13.74 -8.93
C VAL A 354 -28.91 -15.26 -8.81
N MET A 355 -29.23 -15.83 -7.65
CA MET A 355 -29.14 -17.28 -7.44
C MET A 355 -30.14 -18.03 -8.30
N LYS A 356 -31.38 -17.55 -8.42
CA LYS A 356 -32.39 -18.13 -9.32
C LYS A 356 -31.89 -18.20 -10.77
N HIS A 357 -31.12 -17.21 -11.23
CA HIS A 357 -30.54 -17.23 -12.59
C HIS A 357 -29.52 -18.36 -12.79
N TYR A 358 -28.83 -18.80 -11.74
CA TYR A 358 -27.90 -19.93 -11.80
C TYR A 358 -28.52 -21.28 -11.44
N GLU A 359 -29.80 -21.28 -11.05
CA GLU A 359 -30.53 -22.49 -10.67
C GLU A 359 -30.87 -23.32 -11.91
N SER A 360 -30.67 -24.64 -11.82
CA SER A 360 -31.04 -25.55 -12.90
C SER A 360 -31.53 -26.88 -12.34
N PRO A 361 -32.20 -27.74 -13.14
CA PRO A 361 -32.65 -29.05 -12.66
C PRO A 361 -31.52 -29.94 -12.11
N THR A 362 -30.27 -29.73 -12.54
CA THR A 362 -29.09 -30.46 -12.06
C THR A 362 -28.32 -29.71 -10.98
N ASN A 363 -28.65 -28.45 -10.71
CA ASN A 363 -28.09 -27.62 -9.64
C ASN A 363 -29.21 -26.88 -8.90
N PRO A 364 -30.06 -27.60 -8.14
CA PRO A 364 -31.16 -26.99 -7.40
C PRO A 364 -30.62 -26.14 -6.26
N HIS A 365 -31.34 -25.07 -5.95
CA HIS A 365 -30.98 -24.16 -4.87
C HIS A 365 -32.06 -24.15 -3.80
N GLU A 366 -31.65 -24.11 -2.54
CA GLU A 366 -32.55 -24.12 -1.39
C GLU A 366 -32.10 -23.09 -0.35
N PRO A 367 -33.04 -22.58 0.48
CA PRO A 367 -32.67 -21.74 1.59
C PRO A 367 -31.99 -22.56 2.70
N VAL A 368 -30.97 -21.99 3.34
CA VAL A 368 -30.38 -22.54 4.56
C VAL A 368 -31.30 -22.20 5.74
N PRO A 369 -31.65 -23.16 6.62
CA PRO A 369 -32.46 -22.88 7.80
C PRO A 369 -31.88 -21.75 8.65
N GLU A 370 -32.75 -20.87 9.18
CA GLU A 370 -32.34 -19.70 9.95
C GLU A 370 -31.40 -20.06 11.12
N SER A 371 -31.65 -21.20 11.77
CA SER A 371 -30.82 -21.72 12.87
C SER A 371 -29.40 -22.11 12.45
N ALA A 372 -29.19 -22.54 11.20
CA ALA A 372 -27.89 -22.94 10.66
C ALA A 372 -27.20 -21.82 9.87
N CYS A 373 -27.92 -20.75 9.58
CA CYS A 373 -27.46 -19.70 8.68
C CYS A 373 -26.20 -18.97 9.16
N TYR A 374 -26.08 -18.71 10.47
CA TYR A 374 -24.88 -18.11 11.05
C TYR A 374 -23.64 -19.01 10.89
N ALA A 375 -23.79 -20.32 11.16
CA ALA A 375 -22.72 -21.29 11.03
C ALA A 375 -22.30 -21.45 9.56
N PHE A 376 -23.28 -21.52 8.65
CA PHE A 376 -23.07 -21.56 7.22
C PHE A 376 -22.27 -20.34 6.71
N ALA A 377 -22.62 -19.13 7.16
CA ALA A 377 -21.92 -17.91 6.76
C ALA A 377 -20.44 -17.89 7.15
N ASN A 378 -20.13 -18.37 8.35
CA ASN A 378 -18.76 -18.50 8.83
C ASN A 378 -17.99 -19.55 8.03
N TRP A 379 -18.62 -20.72 7.78
CA TRP A 379 -18.04 -21.76 6.95
C TRP A 379 -17.76 -21.26 5.52
N LEU A 380 -18.70 -20.53 4.91
CA LEU A 380 -18.57 -19.97 3.57
C LEU A 380 -17.39 -18.99 3.49
N SER A 381 -17.26 -18.12 4.49
CA SER A 381 -16.16 -17.16 4.58
C SER A 381 -14.79 -17.86 4.69
N ALA A 382 -14.71 -18.92 5.49
CA ALA A 382 -13.49 -19.74 5.60
C ALA A 382 -13.18 -20.50 4.30
N LYS A 383 -14.22 -21.01 3.61
CA LYS A 383 -14.07 -21.71 2.32
C LYS A 383 -13.56 -20.78 1.22
N LYS A 384 -14.05 -19.54 1.14
CA LYS A 384 -13.53 -18.55 0.18
C LYS A 384 -12.02 -18.38 0.28
N PHE A 385 -11.51 -18.29 1.50
CA PHE A 385 -10.07 -18.15 1.75
C PHE A 385 -9.27 -19.36 1.23
N ASN A 386 -9.82 -20.56 1.38
CA ASN A 386 -9.19 -21.80 0.94
C ASN A 386 -9.37 -22.11 -0.56
N ASN A 387 -10.37 -21.52 -1.21
CA ASN A 387 -10.65 -21.71 -2.64
C ASN A 387 -10.96 -20.38 -3.35
N PRO A 388 -9.94 -19.52 -3.56
CA PRO A 388 -10.14 -18.22 -4.20
C PRO A 388 -10.49 -18.31 -5.68
N ASN A 389 -10.33 -19.48 -6.32
CA ASN A 389 -10.48 -19.69 -7.76
C ASN A 389 -11.65 -20.62 -8.12
N GLU A 390 -12.70 -20.62 -7.30
CA GLU A 390 -13.92 -21.39 -7.55
C GLU A 390 -14.51 -21.07 -8.94
N SER A 391 -14.69 -22.10 -9.76
CA SER A 391 -15.14 -21.99 -11.15
C SER A 391 -16.66 -21.99 -11.29
N ARG A 392 -17.39 -22.43 -10.26
CA ARG A 392 -18.86 -22.41 -10.25
C ARG A 392 -19.37 -20.98 -9.99
N PRO A 393 -20.18 -20.41 -10.90
CA PRO A 393 -20.57 -19.00 -10.85
C PRO A 393 -21.47 -18.65 -9.67
N ASP A 394 -22.36 -19.57 -9.28
CA ASP A 394 -23.23 -19.47 -8.10
C ASP A 394 -22.44 -19.47 -6.79
N TRP A 395 -21.45 -20.37 -6.66
CA TRP A 395 -20.55 -20.39 -5.51
C TRP A 395 -19.71 -19.13 -5.43
N ARG A 396 -19.16 -18.69 -6.58
CA ARG A 396 -18.37 -17.47 -6.66
C ARG A 396 -19.18 -16.25 -6.26
N PHE A 397 -20.42 -16.16 -6.73
CA PHE A 397 -21.33 -15.07 -6.36
C PHE A 397 -21.56 -15.04 -4.85
N LEU A 398 -21.86 -16.17 -4.20
CA LEU A 398 -22.04 -16.21 -2.74
C LEU A 398 -20.76 -15.82 -1.98
N TYR A 399 -19.57 -16.19 -2.48
CA TYR A 399 -18.30 -15.72 -1.93
C TYR A 399 -18.13 -14.20 -2.04
N ASP A 400 -18.55 -13.60 -3.15
CA ASP A 400 -18.45 -12.16 -3.36
C ASP A 400 -19.42 -11.41 -2.44
N VAL A 401 -20.66 -11.88 -2.30
CA VAL A 401 -21.64 -11.35 -1.33
C VAL A 401 -21.09 -11.43 0.10
N ALA A 402 -20.49 -12.55 0.50
CA ALA A 402 -19.91 -12.73 1.83
C ALA A 402 -18.78 -11.74 2.14
N SER A 403 -18.05 -11.25 1.13
CA SER A 403 -16.95 -10.29 1.33
C SER A 403 -17.39 -8.83 1.44
N VAL A 404 -18.58 -8.47 0.94
CA VAL A 404 -19.01 -7.07 0.80
C VAL A 404 -20.05 -6.67 1.86
N GLY A 405 -20.92 -7.59 2.30
CA GLY A 405 -22.04 -7.30 3.20
C GLY A 405 -21.63 -7.00 4.66
N THR A 406 -22.43 -6.17 5.34
CA THR A 406 -22.38 -5.95 6.80
C THR A 406 -23.37 -6.85 7.55
N ASP A 407 -24.54 -7.17 6.94
CA ASP A 407 -25.43 -8.26 7.36
C ASP A 407 -25.17 -9.52 6.52
N ARG A 408 -23.94 -10.03 6.67
CA ARG A 408 -23.40 -11.16 5.89
C ARG A 408 -24.22 -12.43 6.01
N ASN A 409 -24.89 -12.60 7.14
CA ASN A 409 -25.42 -13.91 7.52
C ASN A 409 -26.79 -14.12 6.90
N ARG A 410 -27.73 -13.18 7.05
CA ARG A 410 -29.14 -13.43 6.65
C ARG A 410 -29.33 -13.54 5.15
N SER A 411 -28.62 -12.72 4.38
CA SER A 411 -28.86 -12.60 2.94
C SER A 411 -28.26 -13.73 2.11
N ILE A 412 -27.13 -14.31 2.53
CA ILE A 412 -26.51 -15.43 1.78
C ILE A 412 -27.30 -16.73 1.91
N CYS A 413 -28.11 -16.87 2.96
CA CYS A 413 -28.84 -18.10 3.28
C CYS A 413 -30.17 -18.22 2.54
N VAL A 414 -30.62 -17.16 1.85
CA VAL A 414 -31.95 -17.14 1.23
C VAL A 414 -32.10 -18.06 0.04
N GLN A 415 -31.00 -18.35 -0.66
CA GLN A 415 -30.96 -19.24 -1.82
C GLN A 415 -29.51 -19.71 -2.02
N VAL A 416 -29.24 -21.00 -1.83
CA VAL A 416 -27.89 -21.59 -1.85
C VAL A 416 -27.90 -22.90 -2.63
N PRO A 417 -26.85 -23.25 -3.39
CA PRO A 417 -26.81 -24.52 -4.10
C PRO A 417 -26.86 -25.69 -3.12
N VAL A 418 -27.71 -26.69 -3.37
CA VAL A 418 -27.86 -27.86 -2.49
C VAL A 418 -26.51 -28.57 -2.30
N SER A 419 -25.67 -28.60 -3.34
CA SER A 419 -24.31 -29.14 -3.27
C SER A 419 -23.45 -28.44 -2.20
N MET A 420 -23.60 -27.13 -2.03
CA MET A 420 -22.91 -26.33 -1.03
C MET A 420 -23.44 -26.60 0.38
N ILE A 421 -24.76 -26.75 0.52
CA ILE A 421 -25.40 -27.10 1.80
C ILE A 421 -24.92 -28.48 2.27
N LEU A 422 -24.89 -29.47 1.37
CA LEU A 422 -24.40 -30.81 1.68
C LEU A 422 -22.92 -30.81 2.06
N GLU A 423 -22.11 -29.97 1.42
CA GLU A 423 -20.69 -29.82 1.77
C GLU A 423 -20.52 -29.21 3.16
N PHE A 424 -21.27 -28.14 3.46
CA PHE A 424 -21.30 -27.54 4.79
C PHE A 424 -21.66 -28.57 5.87
N GLN A 425 -22.74 -29.32 5.69
CA GLN A 425 -23.16 -30.36 6.65
C GLN A 425 -22.15 -31.50 6.80
N ARG A 426 -21.40 -31.83 5.73
CA ARG A 426 -20.32 -32.82 5.80
C ARG A 426 -19.16 -32.28 6.62
N ASP A 427 -18.74 -31.05 6.35
CA ASP A 427 -17.61 -30.42 7.02
C ASP A 427 -17.89 -30.15 8.51
N GLU A 428 -19.12 -29.76 8.87
CA GLU A 428 -19.54 -29.64 10.28
C GLU A 428 -19.46 -30.98 11.02
N ARG A 429 -19.92 -32.07 10.39
CA ARG A 429 -19.81 -33.42 10.98
C ARG A 429 -18.37 -33.84 11.19
N ILE A 430 -17.48 -33.53 10.24
CA ILE A 430 -16.05 -33.83 10.36
C ILE A 430 -15.42 -33.00 11.48
N ALA A 431 -15.73 -31.70 11.54
CA ALA A 431 -15.22 -30.82 12.59
C ALA A 431 -15.67 -31.26 13.99
N GLU A 432 -16.92 -31.68 14.14
CA GLU A 432 -17.44 -32.20 15.40
C GLU A 432 -16.76 -33.51 15.81
N GLN A 433 -16.55 -34.43 14.87
CA GLN A 433 -15.80 -35.66 15.14
C GLN A 433 -14.35 -35.38 15.57
N GLN A 434 -13.68 -34.43 14.91
CA GLN A 434 -12.32 -34.01 15.27
C GLN A 434 -12.27 -33.37 16.66
N ARG A 435 -13.27 -32.57 17.02
CA ARG A 435 -13.40 -31.96 18.35
C ARG A 435 -13.53 -33.03 19.43
N ILE A 436 -14.41 -34.02 19.25
CA ILE A 436 -14.58 -35.14 20.17
C ILE A 436 -13.28 -35.91 20.35
N ILE A 437 -12.58 -36.24 19.25
CA ILE A 437 -11.29 -36.94 19.30
C ILE A 437 -10.22 -36.12 20.03
N GLY A 438 -10.15 -34.81 19.75
CA GLY A 438 -9.20 -33.89 20.40
C GLY A 438 -9.46 -33.75 21.91
N GLU A 439 -10.72 -33.64 22.31
CA GLU A 439 -11.11 -33.61 23.74
C GLU A 439 -10.75 -34.92 24.46
N GLU A 440 -10.94 -36.08 23.81
CA GLU A 440 -10.50 -37.37 24.37
C GLU A 440 -8.98 -37.47 24.50
N GLN A 441 -8.23 -37.00 23.50
CA GLN A 441 -6.75 -36.98 23.54
C GLN A 441 -6.24 -36.07 24.64
N PHE A 442 -6.77 -34.84 24.73
CA PHE A 442 -6.42 -33.88 25.78
C PHE A 442 -6.68 -34.46 27.17
N ARG A 443 -7.84 -35.11 27.38
CA ARG A 443 -8.17 -35.79 28.65
C ARG A 443 -7.18 -36.92 29.00
N LYS A 444 -6.74 -37.70 28.01
CA LYS A 444 -5.74 -38.77 28.22
C LYS A 444 -4.38 -38.19 28.57
N GLU A 445 -3.94 -37.14 27.87
CA GLU A 445 -2.67 -36.45 28.13
C GLU A 445 -2.65 -35.77 29.49
N GLU A 446 -3.73 -35.10 29.87
CA GLU A 446 -3.86 -34.47 31.18
C GLU A 446 -3.84 -35.52 32.31
N ALA A 447 -4.55 -36.64 32.14
CA ALA A 447 -4.50 -37.75 33.09
C ALA A 447 -3.09 -38.34 33.21
N ALA A 448 -2.37 -38.50 32.09
CA ALA A 448 -0.99 -38.97 32.08
C ALA A 448 -0.04 -37.98 32.77
N ARG A 449 -0.21 -36.68 32.54
CA ARG A 449 0.56 -35.61 33.19
C ARG A 449 0.35 -35.61 34.70
N ILE A 450 -0.90 -35.69 35.16
CA ILE A 450 -1.24 -35.76 36.59
C ILE A 450 -0.63 -37.01 37.21
N ALA A 451 -0.75 -38.17 36.57
CA ALA A 451 -0.16 -39.42 37.06
C ALA A 451 1.38 -39.36 37.15
N ALA A 452 2.05 -38.74 36.16
CA ALA A 452 3.49 -38.53 36.18
C ALA A 452 3.92 -37.58 37.31
N GLN A 453 3.15 -36.51 37.56
CA GLN A 453 3.40 -35.58 38.66
C GLN A 453 3.25 -36.26 40.02
N VAL A 454 2.18 -37.03 40.23
CA VAL A 454 1.99 -37.81 41.47
C VAL A 454 3.17 -38.77 41.70
N LYS A 455 3.60 -39.49 40.66
CA LYS A 455 4.75 -40.41 40.76
C LYS A 455 6.06 -39.66 41.06
N TYR A 456 6.25 -38.47 40.50
CA TYR A 456 7.42 -37.62 40.80
C TYR A 456 7.40 -37.12 42.24
N GLU A 457 6.24 -36.68 42.75
CA GLU A 457 6.07 -36.27 44.15
C GLU A 457 6.29 -37.44 45.13
N GLU A 458 5.85 -38.66 44.79
CA GLU A 458 6.14 -39.87 45.55
C GLU A 458 7.64 -40.18 45.60
N MET A 459 8.35 -40.06 44.47
CA MET A 459 9.80 -40.23 44.43
C MET A 459 10.54 -39.17 45.28
N LEU A 460 10.07 -37.93 45.29
CA LEU A 460 10.64 -36.88 46.15
C LEU A 460 10.41 -37.12 47.65
N ARG A 461 9.31 -37.80 48.01
CA ARG A 461 9.04 -38.21 49.41
C ARG A 461 9.89 -39.41 49.84
N TRP A 462 10.43 -40.18 48.90
CA TRP A 462 11.31 -41.29 49.20
C TRP A 462 12.71 -40.80 49.62
N LYS A 463 12.92 -40.62 50.93
CA LYS A 463 14.28 -40.50 51.49
C LYS A 463 14.83 -41.91 51.73
N PRO A 464 15.91 -42.35 51.05
CA PRO A 464 16.58 -43.57 51.46
C PRO A 464 17.07 -43.37 52.89
N SER A 465 16.67 -44.25 53.80
CA SER A 465 17.12 -44.25 55.19
C SER A 465 18.57 -44.76 55.28
N TYR A 466 19.51 -44.04 54.68
CA TYR A 466 20.92 -44.33 54.88
C TYR A 466 21.37 -43.73 56.21
N ARG A 467 21.37 -44.55 57.26
CA ARG A 467 22.04 -44.25 58.53
C ARG A 467 23.43 -44.88 58.48
N PRO A 468 24.52 -44.12 58.23
CA PRO A 468 25.85 -44.68 58.29
C PRO A 468 26.18 -45.14 59.72
N PRO A 469 26.91 -46.26 59.89
CA PRO A 469 27.36 -46.70 61.20
C PRO A 469 28.25 -45.63 61.86
N VAL A 470 28.10 -45.44 63.17
CA VAL A 470 28.62 -44.31 63.97
C VAL A 470 30.17 -44.16 63.94
N ALA A 471 30.90 -45.14 63.41
CA ALA A 471 32.37 -45.16 63.40
C ALA A 471 33.03 -45.20 62.00
N ALA A 472 32.26 -45.13 60.91
CA ALA A 472 32.84 -45.11 59.56
C ALA A 472 33.17 -43.66 59.13
N PRO A 473 34.40 -43.37 58.66
CA PRO A 473 34.73 -42.04 58.14
C PRO A 473 33.82 -41.71 56.95
N ARG A 474 33.37 -40.45 56.87
CA ARG A 474 32.48 -40.00 55.80
C ARG A 474 33.30 -39.71 54.56
N CYS A 475 33.34 -40.66 53.64
CA CYS A 475 34.13 -40.59 52.41
C CYS A 475 33.28 -40.22 51.20
N TYR A 476 33.83 -39.44 50.28
CA TYR A 476 33.26 -39.28 48.94
C TYR A 476 34.36 -39.45 47.88
N ARG A 477 34.02 -40.11 46.77
CA ARG A 477 34.94 -40.26 45.63
C ARG A 477 35.08 -38.94 44.92
N ARG A 478 36.33 -38.49 44.75
CA ARG A 478 36.64 -37.35 43.89
C ARG A 478 36.75 -37.79 42.42
N ASN A 479 37.09 -39.05 42.19
CA ASN A 479 37.22 -39.71 40.88
C ASN A 479 37.38 -41.23 41.08
N ASP A 480 37.52 -41.98 40.00
CA ASP A 480 37.48 -43.45 39.97
C ASP A 480 38.59 -44.16 40.77
N VAL A 481 39.58 -43.39 41.23
CA VAL A 481 40.78 -43.90 41.93
C VAL A 481 41.07 -43.20 43.25
N SER A 482 40.32 -42.14 43.65
CA SER A 482 40.55 -41.47 44.93
C SER A 482 39.28 -41.13 45.70
N GLU A 483 39.34 -41.36 47.00
CA GLU A 483 38.27 -41.12 47.97
C GLU A 483 38.79 -40.18 49.07
N ILE A 484 38.02 -39.13 49.40
CA ILE A 484 38.35 -38.16 50.44
C ILE A 484 37.43 -38.42 51.63
N CYS A 485 38.03 -38.70 52.78
CA CYS A 485 37.34 -39.10 54.00
C CYS A 485 37.47 -38.04 55.10
N PHE A 486 36.36 -37.67 55.73
CA PHE A 486 36.36 -36.85 56.93
C PHE A 486 36.24 -37.74 58.18
N THR A 487 37.20 -37.61 59.10
CA THR A 487 37.13 -38.19 60.44
C THR A 487 36.66 -37.11 61.42
N ASP A 488 35.55 -37.37 62.13
CA ASP A 488 35.14 -36.53 63.25
C ASP A 488 36.19 -36.69 64.37
N ARG A 489 37.10 -35.71 64.52
CA ARG A 489 37.90 -35.58 65.73
C ARG A 489 37.00 -35.05 66.84
N ARG A 490 36.63 -35.92 67.78
CA ARG A 490 36.36 -35.52 69.16
C ARG A 490 37.46 -36.06 70.05
#